data_AF-A0A9E5KDN6-F1
#
_entry.id   AF-A0A9E5KDN6-F1
#
_cell.length_a   1.000
_cell.length_b   1.000
_cell.length_c   1.000
_cell.angle_alpha   90.00
_cell.angle_beta   90.00
_cell.angle_gamma   90.00
#
_symmetry.space_group_name_H-M   'P 1'
#
loop_
_entity.id
_entity.type
_entity.pdbx_description
1 polymer ?
#
loop_
_entity_poly.entity_id
_entity_poly.type
_entity_poly.pdbx_seq_one_letter_code
_entity_poly.pdbx_strand_id
1 'polypeptide(L)'
;YFTVYSREQNLVPPSSASTNAWNAKVNLNSADLPTLQQELNTVAGEQVSNFVMAYRLYGASRQPVSTVTVLANLASGKGSSGGVSGMNSNDYTLVTTEISNKMQQASTGMAKLNKIANIMDLVSKNVDISVGSGKTQKTVTFPSPLKDPMLAKQYLPSLYQGYTTSQDVDFLLTADPVLLAGLPSLQESDLQNIVGTRPSSMVSDDPLYQSPTWLFTEAKLDPNKIRSLERYVTGRSTAYRVRIMGKLDQGGPMGLMEVVVDISGPRPRVVYFRDLSEKARQARDAGADPAKLAGL
;
A
#
# COMPACT_ATOMS: atom_id res chain seq x y z
N TYR A 1 5.27 10.76 -16.69
CA TYR A 1 4.16 11.60 -17.21
C TYR A 1 2.99 11.53 -16.23
N PHE A 2 2.42 12.67 -15.79
CA PHE A 2 1.20 12.66 -14.99
C PHE A 2 -0.05 12.45 -15.87
N THR A 3 -0.95 11.57 -15.44
CA THR A 3 -2.29 11.44 -16.04
C THR A 3 -3.36 11.74 -15.00
N VAL A 4 -4.16 12.78 -15.23
CA VAL A 4 -5.31 13.14 -14.37
C VAL A 4 -6.47 12.14 -14.46
N TYR A 5 -6.35 11.14 -15.33
CA TYR A 5 -7.39 10.15 -15.61
C TYR A 5 -7.26 8.84 -14.82
N SER A 6 -6.12 8.60 -14.15
CA SER A 6 -5.92 7.39 -13.34
C SER A 6 -6.22 7.69 -11.87
N ARG A 7 -6.87 6.73 -11.22
CA ARG A 7 -7.26 6.73 -9.81
C ARG A 7 -7.31 5.28 -9.30
N GLU A 8 -6.89 5.02 -8.07
CA GLU A 8 -7.04 3.69 -7.45
C GLU A 8 -8.39 3.62 -6.72
N GLN A 9 -9.32 2.81 -7.24
CA GLN A 9 -10.60 2.58 -6.60
C GLN A 9 -10.44 1.58 -5.44
N ASN A 10 -11.30 1.65 -4.42
CA ASN A 10 -11.36 0.66 -3.32
C ASN A 10 -11.98 -0.67 -3.78
N LEU A 11 -11.47 -1.22 -4.88
CA LEU A 11 -11.85 -2.51 -5.44
C LEU A 11 -10.61 -3.41 -5.54
N VAL A 12 -10.76 -4.66 -5.15
CA VAL A 12 -9.80 -5.73 -5.43
C VAL A 12 -10.04 -6.18 -6.88
N PRO A 13 -9.03 -6.13 -7.78
CA PRO A 13 -9.17 -6.68 -9.11
C PRO A 13 -9.35 -8.21 -9.04
N PRO A 14 -10.12 -8.82 -9.97
CA PRO A 14 -10.43 -10.23 -9.91
C PRO A 14 -9.16 -11.11 -9.99
N SER A 15 -9.05 -12.08 -9.09
CA SER A 15 -7.89 -12.98 -8.98
C SER A 15 -7.78 -14.02 -10.11
N SER A 16 -8.80 -14.12 -10.97
CA SER A 16 -8.81 -14.92 -12.19
C SER A 16 -9.71 -14.25 -13.22
N ALA A 17 -9.35 -14.35 -14.50
CA ALA A 17 -10.20 -13.92 -15.61
C ALA A 17 -11.54 -14.68 -15.70
N SER A 18 -11.68 -15.82 -15.03
CA SER A 18 -12.94 -16.57 -14.92
C SER A 18 -13.93 -15.97 -13.91
N THR A 19 -13.45 -15.23 -12.90
CA THR A 19 -14.28 -14.66 -11.82
C THR A 19 -14.35 -13.15 -11.93
N ASN A 20 -15.16 -12.64 -12.87
CA ASN A 20 -15.36 -11.20 -13.16
C ASN A 20 -15.92 -10.34 -12.01
N ALA A 21 -15.96 -10.84 -10.78
CA ALA A 21 -16.38 -10.12 -9.59
C ALA A 21 -15.25 -9.20 -9.09
N TRP A 22 -15.46 -7.89 -9.23
CA TRP A 22 -14.66 -6.88 -8.54
C TRP A 22 -15.22 -6.70 -7.12
N ASN A 23 -14.48 -7.17 -6.13
CA ASN A 23 -14.89 -7.07 -4.72
C ASN A 23 -14.45 -5.73 -4.14
N ALA A 24 -15.16 -5.18 -3.16
CA ALA A 24 -14.68 -4.01 -2.42
C ALA A 24 -13.45 -4.38 -1.56
N LYS A 25 -12.51 -3.44 -1.37
CA LYS A 25 -11.44 -3.60 -0.38
C LYS A 25 -12.04 -3.62 1.04
N VAL A 26 -11.55 -4.51 1.90
CA VAL A 26 -11.98 -4.63 3.30
C VAL A 26 -11.57 -3.38 4.08
N ASN A 27 -12.52 -2.78 4.80
CA ASN A 27 -12.24 -1.57 5.58
C ASN A 27 -11.65 -1.93 6.95
N LEU A 28 -10.37 -1.59 7.18
CA LEU A 28 -9.68 -1.75 8.46
C LEU A 28 -10.37 -1.00 9.62
N ASN A 29 -11.22 -0.03 9.30
CA ASN A 29 -12.05 0.71 10.26
C ASN A 29 -13.46 0.12 10.46
N SER A 30 -13.72 -1.13 10.04
CA SER A 30 -14.97 -1.86 10.30
C SER A 30 -15.32 -1.92 11.80
N ALA A 31 -16.62 -1.88 12.11
CA ALA A 31 -17.14 -2.09 13.47
C ALA A 31 -17.20 -3.59 13.85
N ASP A 32 -17.31 -4.48 12.87
CA ASP A 32 -17.24 -5.93 13.06
C ASP A 32 -15.78 -6.35 13.21
N LEU A 33 -15.29 -6.33 14.46
CA LEU A 33 -13.94 -6.78 14.78
C LEU A 33 -13.77 -8.31 14.65
N PRO A 34 -14.72 -9.18 15.04
CA PRO A 34 -14.60 -10.62 14.82
C PRO A 34 -14.36 -11.01 13.36
N THR A 35 -15.18 -10.51 12.41
CA THR A 35 -15.00 -10.80 10.98
C THR A 35 -13.68 -10.22 10.48
N LEU A 36 -13.36 -8.97 10.82
CA LEU A 36 -12.12 -8.33 10.42
C LEU A 36 -10.87 -9.06 10.94
N GLN A 37 -10.90 -9.61 12.17
CA GLN A 37 -9.80 -10.41 12.72
C GLN A 37 -9.65 -11.75 11.97
N GLN A 38 -10.77 -12.40 11.60
CA GLN A 38 -10.73 -13.64 10.82
C GLN A 38 -10.14 -13.42 9.42
N GLU A 39 -10.55 -12.36 8.72
CA GLU A 39 -10.00 -12.00 7.40
C GLU A 39 -8.51 -11.65 7.49
N LEU A 40 -8.11 -10.86 8.49
CA LEU A 40 -6.71 -10.49 8.71
C LEU A 40 -5.84 -11.69 9.12
N ASN A 41 -6.35 -12.64 9.90
CA ASN A 41 -5.64 -13.88 10.22
C ASN A 41 -5.30 -14.66 8.94
N THR A 42 -6.21 -14.68 7.95
CA THR A 42 -5.99 -15.36 6.66
C THR A 42 -5.00 -14.63 5.75
N VAL A 43 -5.00 -13.29 5.72
CA VAL A 43 -4.20 -12.50 4.75
C VAL A 43 -2.86 -12.02 5.30
N ALA A 44 -2.80 -11.65 6.59
CA ALA A 44 -1.65 -11.02 7.23
C ALA A 44 -1.08 -11.83 8.42
N GLY A 45 -1.71 -12.95 8.77
CA GLY A 45 -1.30 -13.80 9.88
C GLY A 45 -1.69 -13.24 11.26
N GLU A 46 -1.64 -14.11 12.27
CA GLU A 46 -2.14 -13.84 13.63
C GLU A 46 -1.45 -12.62 14.28
N GLN A 47 -0.13 -12.49 14.16
CA GLN A 47 0.63 -11.40 14.78
C GLN A 47 0.18 -10.01 14.28
N VAL A 48 0.01 -9.87 12.96
CA VAL A 48 -0.40 -8.60 12.34
C VAL A 48 -1.87 -8.33 12.63
N SER A 49 -2.73 -9.35 12.57
CA SER A 49 -4.14 -9.26 12.94
C SER A 49 -4.33 -8.80 14.39
N ASN A 50 -3.62 -9.42 15.35
CA ASN A 50 -3.62 -9.02 16.76
C ASN A 50 -3.12 -7.58 16.93
N PHE A 51 -2.11 -7.13 16.17
CA PHE A 51 -1.66 -5.74 16.20
C PHE A 51 -2.70 -4.76 15.63
N VAL A 52 -3.41 -5.11 14.55
CA VAL A 52 -4.52 -4.30 14.03
C VAL A 52 -5.65 -4.20 15.05
N MET A 53 -6.03 -5.31 15.69
CA MET A 53 -7.04 -5.31 16.76
C MET A 53 -6.60 -4.44 17.96
N ALA A 54 -5.35 -4.56 18.38
CA ALA A 54 -4.77 -3.70 19.42
C ALA A 54 -4.89 -2.21 19.05
N TYR A 55 -4.48 -1.83 17.83
CA TYR A 55 -4.56 -0.46 17.34
C TYR A 55 -6.01 0.04 17.33
N ARG A 56 -6.98 -0.78 16.90
CA ARG A 56 -8.41 -0.43 16.94
C ARG A 56 -8.91 -0.21 18.37
N LEU A 57 -8.52 -1.06 19.32
CA LEU A 57 -9.04 -1.04 20.70
C LEU A 57 -8.35 -0.04 21.63
N TYR A 58 -7.11 0.38 21.33
CA TYR A 58 -6.30 1.24 22.21
C TYR A 58 -5.76 2.50 21.51
N GLY A 59 -5.59 2.47 20.18
CA GLY A 59 -4.96 3.54 19.40
C GLY A 59 -3.43 3.48 19.42
N ALA A 60 -2.79 4.38 18.69
CA ALA A 60 -1.33 4.50 18.72
C ALA A 60 -0.82 4.91 20.12
N SER A 61 0.34 4.36 20.49
CA SER A 61 1.12 4.76 21.66
C SER A 61 1.33 6.27 21.68
N ARG A 62 1.24 6.85 22.89
CA ARG A 62 1.43 8.29 23.11
C ARG A 62 2.83 8.65 23.63
N GLN A 63 3.64 7.65 23.94
CA GLN A 63 5.00 7.86 24.42
C GLN A 63 5.97 7.94 23.24
N PRO A 64 7.03 8.77 23.31
CA PRO A 64 8.16 8.63 22.39
C PRO A 64 8.76 7.23 22.56
N VAL A 65 9.32 6.67 21.49
CA VAL A 65 9.80 5.28 21.48
C VAL A 65 11.00 5.13 22.43
N SER A 66 10.73 4.72 23.67
CA SER A 66 11.76 4.33 24.62
C SER A 66 12.59 3.20 24.02
N THR A 67 13.87 3.46 23.78
CA THR A 67 14.84 2.44 23.37
C THR A 67 15.07 1.49 24.53
N VAL A 68 14.24 0.46 24.62
CA VAL A 68 14.43 -0.66 25.54
C VAL A 68 15.84 -1.18 25.33
N THR A 69 16.68 -1.07 26.34
CA THR A 69 18.06 -1.55 26.29
C THR A 69 18.02 -3.06 26.37
N VAL A 70 18.00 -3.73 25.21
CA VAL A 70 17.96 -5.19 25.10
C VAL A 70 19.34 -5.77 25.47
N LEU A 71 19.59 -5.84 26.77
CA LEU A 71 20.70 -6.57 27.37
C LEU A 71 20.12 -7.64 28.30
N ALA A 72 20.74 -8.83 28.29
CA ALA A 72 20.32 -10.04 29.01
C ALA A 72 18.92 -10.59 28.64
N ASN A 73 18.87 -11.36 27.55
CA ASN A 73 18.34 -12.75 27.58
C ASN A 73 18.57 -13.47 26.23
N LEU A 74 19.83 -13.81 25.95
CA LEU A 74 20.22 -14.63 24.78
C LEU A 74 20.65 -16.06 25.19
N ALA A 75 19.98 -16.62 26.21
CA ALA A 75 20.48 -17.77 26.97
C ALA A 75 19.42 -18.84 27.33
N SER A 76 18.48 -19.14 26.43
CA SER A 76 17.66 -20.37 26.52
C SER A 76 17.01 -20.73 25.18
N GLY A 77 17.54 -21.75 24.50
CA GLY A 77 16.96 -22.25 23.24
C GLY A 77 15.93 -23.36 23.46
N LYS A 78 14.65 -23.09 23.17
CA LYS A 78 13.66 -24.12 22.80
C LYS A 78 12.55 -23.52 21.95
N GLY A 79 11.91 -24.35 21.13
CA GLY A 79 11.22 -23.91 19.91
C GLY A 79 9.90 -23.13 20.10
N SER A 80 9.68 -22.22 19.15
CA SER A 80 8.41 -21.73 18.59
C SER A 80 7.27 -21.34 19.54
N SER A 81 7.08 -20.03 19.71
CA SER A 81 5.77 -19.39 19.61
C SER A 81 5.93 -17.99 19.03
N GLY A 82 4.91 -17.47 18.33
CA GLY A 82 5.01 -16.24 17.53
C GLY A 82 4.99 -14.94 18.35
N GLY A 83 6.04 -14.69 19.14
CA GLY A 83 6.25 -13.37 19.77
C GLY A 83 6.67 -12.31 18.74
N VAL A 84 6.21 -11.06 18.91
CA VAL A 84 6.63 -9.94 18.06
C VAL A 84 8.05 -9.51 18.46
N SER A 85 8.92 -9.29 17.46
CA SER A 85 10.35 -9.00 17.63
C SER A 85 10.62 -7.91 18.68
N GLY A 86 11.20 -8.32 19.83
CA GLY A 86 11.55 -7.45 20.95
C GLY A 86 10.63 -7.52 22.18
N MET A 87 9.52 -8.27 22.14
CA MET A 87 8.61 -8.46 23.28
C MET A 87 8.89 -9.76 24.05
N ASN A 88 8.73 -9.73 25.39
CA ASN A 88 8.77 -10.93 26.23
C ASN A 88 7.54 -11.82 26.00
N SER A 89 7.71 -13.14 25.97
CA SER A 89 6.61 -14.10 25.70
C SER A 89 5.45 -14.01 26.70
N ASN A 90 5.74 -13.79 27.99
CA ASN A 90 4.68 -13.63 29.00
C ASN A 90 3.89 -12.34 28.77
N ASP A 91 4.58 -11.26 28.39
CA ASP A 91 3.95 -9.96 28.11
C ASP A 91 3.13 -10.02 26.82
N TYR A 92 3.58 -10.77 25.80
CA TYR A 92 2.79 -11.06 24.59
C TYR A 92 1.50 -11.83 24.94
N THR A 93 1.58 -12.87 25.76
CA THR A 93 0.40 -13.66 26.20
C THR A 93 -0.59 -12.83 27.02
N LEU A 94 -0.10 -11.94 27.90
CA LEU A 94 -0.94 -11.00 28.63
C LEU A 94 -1.61 -9.99 27.69
N VAL A 95 -0.88 -9.47 26.70
CA VAL A 95 -1.38 -8.55 25.69
C VAL A 95 -2.46 -9.19 24.81
N THR A 96 -2.25 -10.39 24.26
CA THR A 96 -3.24 -11.05 23.39
C THR A 96 -4.50 -11.44 24.16
N THR A 97 -4.35 -11.90 25.41
CA THR A 97 -5.48 -12.15 26.31
C THR A 97 -6.32 -10.88 26.53
N GLU A 98 -5.67 -9.75 26.81
CA GLU A 98 -6.37 -8.49 27.10
C GLU A 98 -6.95 -7.81 25.84
N ILE A 99 -6.37 -8.05 24.66
CA ILE A 99 -7.00 -7.74 23.37
C ILE A 99 -8.31 -8.55 23.23
N SER A 100 -8.27 -9.87 23.44
CA SER A 100 -9.46 -10.74 23.33
C SER A 100 -10.56 -10.35 24.32
N ASN A 101 -10.23 -10.08 25.58
CA ASN A 101 -11.17 -9.58 26.59
C ASN A 101 -11.89 -8.31 26.11
N LYS A 102 -11.13 -7.34 25.58
CA LYS A 102 -11.68 -6.06 25.15
C LYS A 102 -12.41 -6.13 23.82
N MET A 103 -12.14 -7.13 22.96
CA MET A 103 -12.97 -7.42 21.78
C MET A 103 -14.38 -7.89 22.17
N GLN A 104 -14.53 -8.70 23.23
CA GLN A 104 -15.83 -9.11 23.75
C GLN A 104 -16.62 -7.95 24.39
N GLN A 105 -15.91 -6.94 24.93
CA GLN A 105 -16.50 -5.68 25.38
C GLN A 105 -16.83 -4.73 24.20
N ALA A 106 -16.15 -4.87 23.06
CA ALA A 106 -16.42 -4.10 21.84
C ALA A 106 -17.66 -4.60 21.09
N SER A 107 -17.85 -5.93 20.96
CA SER A 107 -19.03 -6.53 20.32
C SER A 107 -20.33 -6.28 21.09
N THR A 108 -20.23 -5.97 22.39
CA THR A 108 -21.35 -5.51 23.23
C THR A 108 -21.55 -3.98 23.21
N GLY A 109 -20.85 -3.27 22.31
CA GLY A 109 -21.03 -1.82 22.07
C GLY A 109 -20.35 -0.90 23.09
N MET A 110 -19.65 -1.44 24.09
CA MET A 110 -19.10 -0.65 25.20
C MET A 110 -17.71 -0.05 24.95
N ALA A 111 -16.98 -0.53 23.92
CA ALA A 111 -15.62 -0.06 23.62
C ALA A 111 -15.58 1.02 22.52
N LYS A 112 -14.96 2.18 22.81
CA LYS A 112 -14.64 3.20 21.81
C LYS A 112 -13.51 2.71 20.89
N LEU A 113 -13.81 2.55 19.59
CA LEU A 113 -12.82 2.17 18.58
C LEU A 113 -12.03 3.39 18.04
N ASN A 114 -10.74 3.19 17.82
CA ASN A 114 -9.80 4.17 17.28
C ASN A 114 -9.61 3.94 15.78
N LYS A 115 -9.57 5.01 14.97
CA LYS A 115 -9.40 4.88 13.52
C LYS A 115 -7.93 4.69 13.14
N ILE A 116 -7.66 3.70 12.29
CA ILE A 116 -6.42 3.61 11.52
C ILE A 116 -6.57 4.59 10.36
N ALA A 117 -5.78 5.66 10.33
CA ALA A 117 -5.96 6.75 9.38
C ALA A 117 -5.14 6.57 8.08
N ASN A 118 -4.29 5.54 8.01
CA ASN A 118 -3.32 5.30 6.95
C ASN A 118 -2.70 3.90 7.15
N ILE A 119 -2.27 3.19 6.09
CA ILE A 119 -1.73 1.83 6.24
C ILE A 119 -0.32 1.85 6.86
N MET A 120 0.52 2.87 6.60
CA MET A 120 1.82 3.02 7.28
C MET A 120 1.71 3.42 8.77
N ASP A 121 0.53 3.72 9.32
CA ASP A 121 0.35 3.73 10.79
C ASP A 121 0.51 2.32 11.39
N LEU A 122 0.21 1.26 10.62
CA LEU A 122 0.46 -0.12 11.04
C LEU A 122 1.95 -0.50 11.00
N VAL A 123 2.82 0.31 10.39
CA VAL A 123 4.29 0.10 10.34
C VAL A 123 5.01 1.02 11.32
N SER A 124 4.58 2.29 11.39
CA SER A 124 5.31 3.37 12.06
C SER A 124 4.96 3.57 13.54
N LYS A 125 3.92 2.91 14.06
CA LYS A 125 3.41 3.09 15.42
C LYS A 125 3.52 1.80 16.24
N ASN A 126 3.55 1.98 17.56
CA ASN A 126 3.31 0.94 18.55
C ASN A 126 1.92 1.18 19.18
N VAL A 127 1.46 0.27 20.04
CA VAL A 127 0.22 0.40 20.81
C VAL A 127 0.53 0.22 22.31
N ASP A 128 0.03 1.09 23.19
CA ASP A 128 0.21 0.94 24.64
C ASP A 128 -1.01 0.25 25.27
N ILE A 129 -0.79 -0.87 25.96
CA ILE A 129 -1.84 -1.72 26.53
C ILE A 129 -1.61 -1.87 28.03
N SER A 130 -2.64 -1.62 28.84
CA SER A 130 -2.62 -1.91 30.27
C SER A 130 -2.95 -3.40 30.47
N VAL A 131 -2.02 -4.17 31.04
CA VAL A 131 -2.20 -5.60 31.35
C VAL A 131 -2.00 -5.87 32.84
N GLY A 132 -2.55 -6.97 33.35
CA GLY A 132 -2.55 -7.28 34.79
C GLY A 132 -3.66 -6.56 35.56
N SER A 133 -3.71 -6.74 36.88
CA SER A 133 -4.80 -6.21 37.71
C SER A 133 -4.33 -5.81 39.10
N GLY A 134 -4.93 -4.73 39.65
CA GLY A 134 -4.55 -4.18 40.94
C GLY A 134 -3.04 -3.87 41.01
N LYS A 135 -2.34 -4.44 42.00
CA LYS A 135 -0.90 -4.20 42.22
C LYS A 135 0.01 -4.78 41.13
N THR A 136 -0.47 -5.61 40.21
CA THR A 136 0.31 -6.13 39.07
C THR A 136 -0.02 -5.46 37.74
N GLN A 137 -0.90 -4.46 37.75
CA GLN A 137 -1.25 -3.70 36.56
C GLN A 137 -0.04 -2.91 36.04
N LYS A 138 0.33 -3.10 34.77
CA LYS A 138 1.40 -2.37 34.09
C LYS A 138 1.01 -2.01 32.65
N THR A 139 1.57 -0.92 32.13
CA THR A 139 1.51 -0.62 30.70
C THR A 139 2.62 -1.37 29.97
N VAL A 140 2.26 -2.07 28.90
CA VAL A 140 3.15 -2.76 27.98
C VAL A 140 2.98 -2.14 26.59
N THR A 141 4.08 -1.67 26.01
CA THR A 141 4.10 -1.19 24.62
C THR A 141 4.22 -2.38 23.67
N PHE A 142 3.16 -2.65 22.91
CA PHE A 142 3.09 -3.66 21.88
C PHE A 142 3.65 -3.10 20.55
N PRO A 143 4.79 -3.58 20.05
CA PRO A 143 5.37 -3.12 18.80
C PRO A 143 4.63 -3.68 17.58
N SER A 144 4.73 -3.01 16.44
CA SER A 144 4.23 -3.57 15.17
C SER A 144 5.14 -4.70 14.66
N PRO A 145 4.58 -5.85 14.23
CA PRO A 145 5.32 -6.86 13.46
C PRO A 145 5.79 -6.33 12.09
N LEU A 146 5.01 -5.44 11.46
CA LEU A 146 5.30 -4.88 10.14
C LEU A 146 6.46 -3.88 10.14
N LYS A 147 7.01 -3.56 11.32
CA LYS A 147 8.28 -2.83 11.42
C LYS A 147 9.48 -3.69 11.02
N ASP A 148 9.35 -5.02 11.06
CA ASP A 148 10.32 -5.96 10.50
C ASP A 148 10.24 -5.95 8.95
N PRO A 149 11.31 -5.61 8.21
CA PRO A 149 11.29 -5.57 6.75
C PRO A 149 10.93 -6.91 6.08
N MET A 150 11.15 -8.06 6.73
CA MET A 150 10.76 -9.36 6.18
C MET A 150 9.25 -9.57 6.25
N LEU A 151 8.64 -9.32 7.42
CA LEU A 151 7.18 -9.40 7.60
C LEU A 151 6.46 -8.31 6.79
N ALA A 152 7.10 -7.14 6.63
CA ALA A 152 6.63 -6.09 5.75
C ALA A 152 6.55 -6.53 4.28
N LYS A 153 7.65 -7.10 3.71
CA LYS A 153 7.65 -7.68 2.36
C LYS A 153 6.56 -8.74 2.18
N GLN A 154 6.34 -9.58 3.21
CA GLN A 154 5.39 -10.68 3.16
C GLN A 154 3.92 -10.23 3.20
N TYR A 155 3.57 -9.25 4.04
CA TYR A 155 2.17 -8.94 4.35
C TYR A 155 1.68 -7.58 3.86
N LEU A 156 2.53 -6.55 3.72
CA LEU A 156 2.07 -5.23 3.24
C LEU A 156 1.50 -5.26 1.82
N PRO A 157 2.05 -6.01 0.82
CA PRO A 157 1.47 -6.04 -0.52
C PRO A 157 0.02 -6.54 -0.51
N SER A 158 -0.23 -7.63 0.22
CA SER A 158 -1.57 -8.21 0.41
C SER A 158 -2.51 -7.29 1.18
N LEU A 159 -2.00 -6.53 2.16
CA LEU A 159 -2.77 -5.51 2.88
C LEU A 159 -3.15 -4.34 1.95
N TYR A 160 -2.20 -3.75 1.20
CA TYR A 160 -2.50 -2.68 0.24
C TYR A 160 -3.45 -3.12 -0.88
N GLN A 161 -3.36 -4.37 -1.33
CA GLN A 161 -4.26 -4.91 -2.36
C GLN A 161 -5.68 -5.18 -1.82
N GLY A 162 -5.80 -5.83 -0.66
CA GLY A 162 -7.07 -6.32 -0.13
C GLY A 162 -7.83 -5.34 0.78
N TYR A 163 -7.12 -4.39 1.40
CA TYR A 163 -7.66 -3.57 2.50
C TYR A 163 -7.53 -2.07 2.24
N THR A 164 -8.35 -1.29 2.94
CA THR A 164 -8.34 0.17 2.90
C THR A 164 -8.64 0.79 4.27
N THR A 165 -8.36 2.09 4.41
CA THR A 165 -8.61 2.88 5.63
C THR A 165 -9.73 3.91 5.47
N SER A 166 -10.10 4.26 4.23
CA SER A 166 -11.30 5.06 3.91
C SER A 166 -12.07 4.45 2.74
N GLN A 167 -13.19 5.05 2.38
CA GLN A 167 -13.91 4.74 1.13
C GLN A 167 -13.52 5.69 -0.03
N ASP A 168 -12.71 6.71 0.26
CA ASP A 168 -12.19 7.71 -0.69
C ASP A 168 -11.14 7.13 -1.67
N VAL A 169 -10.79 7.90 -2.71
CA VAL A 169 -10.03 7.42 -3.89
C VAL A 169 -8.64 8.06 -3.95
N ASP A 170 -7.59 7.26 -4.21
CA ASP A 170 -6.18 7.69 -4.19
C ASP A 170 -5.52 7.76 -5.61
N PHE A 171 -4.34 8.39 -5.73
CA PHE A 171 -3.54 8.63 -6.98
C PHE A 171 -2.05 8.86 -6.59
N LEU A 172 -0.93 8.70 -7.36
CA LEU A 172 -0.60 8.04 -8.65
C LEU A 172 0.92 7.65 -8.75
N LEU A 173 1.36 6.39 -8.52
CA LEU A 173 2.79 5.99 -8.59
C LEU A 173 3.26 5.54 -9.99
N THR A 174 3.15 6.45 -10.96
CA THR A 174 3.88 6.37 -12.25
C THR A 174 4.68 7.64 -12.57
N ALA A 175 5.08 8.35 -11.52
CA ALA A 175 5.90 9.55 -11.62
C ALA A 175 7.27 9.30 -12.30
N ASP A 176 7.72 10.34 -12.98
CA ASP A 176 9.06 10.52 -13.56
C ASP A 176 10.03 11.01 -12.48
N PRO A 177 11.34 10.72 -12.51
CA PRO A 177 12.30 11.25 -11.52
C PRO A 177 12.22 12.77 -11.31
N VAL A 178 12.01 13.56 -12.36
CA VAL A 178 11.86 15.03 -12.25
C VAL A 178 10.57 15.41 -11.50
N LEU A 179 9.53 14.58 -11.59
CA LEU A 179 8.25 14.76 -10.90
C LEU A 179 8.30 14.23 -9.45
N LEU A 180 9.14 13.23 -9.16
CA LEU A 180 9.42 12.78 -7.80
C LEU A 180 10.15 13.85 -6.99
N ALA A 181 11.08 14.58 -7.62
CA ALA A 181 11.76 15.73 -7.00
C ALA A 181 10.81 16.90 -6.64
N GLY A 182 9.60 16.93 -7.22
CA GLY A 182 8.54 17.88 -6.86
C GLY A 182 7.64 17.44 -5.70
N LEU A 183 7.82 16.24 -5.14
CA LEU A 183 7.01 15.75 -4.02
C LEU A 183 7.55 16.27 -2.67
N PRO A 184 6.66 16.63 -1.72
CA PRO A 184 7.08 17.10 -0.41
C PRO A 184 7.81 16.02 0.39
N SER A 185 8.70 16.43 1.28
CA SER A 185 9.44 15.57 2.23
C SER A 185 10.46 14.59 1.64
N LEU A 186 10.67 14.57 0.32
CA LEU A 186 11.77 13.82 -0.30
C LEU A 186 13.07 14.64 -0.35
N GLN A 187 14.18 13.94 -0.17
CA GLN A 187 15.55 14.42 -0.27
C GLN A 187 16.24 13.71 -1.44
N GLU A 188 17.33 14.29 -1.97
CA GLU A 188 18.10 13.71 -3.08
C GLU A 188 18.55 12.25 -2.81
N SER A 189 18.90 11.92 -1.57
CA SER A 189 19.22 10.54 -1.17
C SER A 189 18.02 9.58 -1.24
N ASP A 190 16.81 10.05 -0.94
CA ASP A 190 15.60 9.24 -1.11
C ASP A 190 15.34 9.01 -2.61
N LEU A 191 15.51 10.04 -3.45
CA LEU A 191 15.34 9.94 -4.91
C LEU A 191 16.33 8.94 -5.52
N GLN A 192 17.60 8.99 -5.11
CA GLN A 192 18.64 8.06 -5.57
C GLN A 192 18.33 6.62 -5.13
N ASN A 193 17.87 6.40 -3.90
CA ASN A 193 17.42 5.08 -3.46
C ASN A 193 16.20 4.59 -4.27
N ILE A 194 15.17 5.44 -4.44
CA ILE A 194 13.97 5.11 -5.23
C ILE A 194 14.35 4.72 -6.65
N VAL A 195 15.18 5.51 -7.34
CA VAL A 195 15.60 5.23 -8.72
C VAL A 195 16.48 3.98 -8.79
N GLY A 196 17.38 3.78 -7.82
CA GLY A 196 18.28 2.64 -7.75
C GLY A 196 17.61 1.29 -7.43
N THR A 197 16.46 1.29 -6.75
CA THR A 197 15.70 0.05 -6.45
C THR A 197 14.39 -0.09 -7.23
N ARG A 198 14.03 0.85 -8.10
CA ARG A 198 12.85 0.74 -8.96
C ARG A 198 13.07 -0.36 -10.01
N PRO A 199 12.08 -1.22 -10.30
CA PRO A 199 12.19 -2.18 -11.39
C PRO A 199 12.33 -1.43 -12.72
N SER A 200 13.16 -1.97 -13.62
CA SER A 200 13.43 -1.39 -14.94
C SER A 200 12.22 -1.44 -15.87
N SER A 201 11.29 -2.37 -15.65
CA SER A 201 9.98 -2.39 -16.30
C SER A 201 8.98 -1.48 -15.58
N MET A 202 8.20 -0.71 -16.35
CA MET A 202 7.09 0.09 -15.81
C MET A 202 5.92 -0.76 -15.29
N VAL A 203 5.91 -2.07 -15.61
CA VAL A 203 4.96 -3.05 -15.08
C VAL A 203 5.77 -4.22 -14.51
N SER A 204 5.60 -4.50 -13.22
CA SER A 204 6.17 -5.67 -12.55
C SER A 204 5.03 -6.56 -12.06
N ASP A 205 5.12 -7.86 -12.32
CA ASP A 205 4.13 -8.84 -11.87
C ASP A 205 4.31 -9.22 -10.39
N ASP A 206 5.47 -8.89 -9.80
CA ASP A 206 5.75 -9.04 -8.36
C ASP A 206 4.89 -8.06 -7.53
N PRO A 207 4.00 -8.55 -6.65
CA PRO A 207 3.15 -7.71 -5.80
C PRO A 207 3.90 -6.70 -4.92
N LEU A 208 5.16 -6.98 -4.58
CA LEU A 208 6.02 -6.07 -3.80
C LEU A 208 6.12 -4.68 -4.45
N TYR A 209 6.25 -4.66 -5.78
CA TYR A 209 6.38 -3.44 -6.58
C TYR A 209 5.04 -2.85 -7.02
N GLN A 210 3.93 -3.57 -6.85
CA GLN A 210 2.55 -3.11 -7.11
C GLN A 210 1.92 -2.38 -5.92
N SER A 211 2.70 -2.10 -4.86
CA SER A 211 2.25 -1.45 -3.62
C SER A 211 3.33 -0.49 -3.09
N PRO A 212 3.01 0.47 -2.20
CA PRO A 212 4.02 1.32 -1.56
C PRO A 212 5.07 0.57 -0.71
N THR A 213 4.92 -0.74 -0.52
CA THR A 213 5.82 -1.61 0.26
C THR A 213 7.28 -1.45 -0.13
N TRP A 214 7.62 -1.52 -1.42
CA TRP A 214 9.02 -1.47 -1.88
C TRP A 214 9.74 -0.15 -1.55
N LEU A 215 9.01 0.95 -1.33
CA LEU A 215 9.59 2.21 -0.87
C LEU A 215 10.20 2.06 0.54
N PHE A 216 9.51 1.33 1.42
CA PHE A 216 10.01 1.00 2.76
C PHE A 216 11.05 -0.13 2.70
N THR A 217 10.74 -1.22 2.00
CA THR A 217 11.51 -2.46 2.11
C THR A 217 12.75 -2.50 1.23
N GLU A 218 12.75 -1.84 0.07
CA GLU A 218 13.92 -1.77 -0.84
C GLU A 218 14.58 -0.40 -0.78
N ALA A 219 13.84 0.68 -1.07
CA ALA A 219 14.39 2.05 -1.11
C ALA A 219 14.68 2.67 0.28
N LYS A 220 14.30 1.97 1.35
CA LYS A 220 14.56 2.33 2.77
C LYS A 220 14.00 3.69 3.21
N LEU A 221 12.93 4.17 2.57
CA LEU A 221 12.25 5.39 3.01
C LEU A 221 11.61 5.20 4.39
N ASP A 222 11.66 6.26 5.20
CA ASP A 222 10.96 6.29 6.48
C ASP A 222 9.42 6.17 6.28
N PRO A 223 8.72 5.29 7.02
CA PRO A 223 7.27 5.14 6.90
C PRO A 223 6.45 6.41 7.09
N ASN A 224 6.92 7.42 7.83
CA ASN A 224 6.23 8.71 7.97
C ASN A 224 6.45 9.60 6.73
N LYS A 225 7.61 9.51 6.04
CA LYS A 225 7.76 10.08 4.69
C LYS A 225 6.75 9.44 3.75
N ILE A 226 6.69 8.10 3.69
CA ILE A 226 5.77 7.38 2.78
C ILE A 226 4.30 7.73 3.07
N ARG A 227 3.90 7.81 4.35
CA ARG A 227 2.57 8.32 4.75
C ARG A 227 2.27 9.72 4.19
N SER A 228 3.25 10.63 4.18
CA SER A 228 3.07 11.97 3.62
C SER A 228 2.90 11.96 2.09
N LEU A 229 3.38 10.90 1.44
CA LEU A 229 3.36 10.70 0.00
C LEU A 229 2.10 9.96 -0.50
N GLU A 230 1.47 9.07 0.28
CA GLU A 230 0.37 8.19 -0.18
C GLU A 230 -0.79 8.91 -0.89
N ARG A 231 -1.11 10.18 -0.54
CA ARG A 231 -2.13 11.00 -1.25
C ARG A 231 -1.70 11.48 -2.65
N TYR A 232 -0.45 11.24 -3.02
CA TYR A 232 0.18 11.62 -4.29
C TYR A 232 0.75 10.41 -5.06
N VAL A 233 0.83 9.20 -4.46
CA VAL A 233 1.41 8.01 -5.11
C VAL A 233 0.71 6.67 -4.74
N THR A 234 -0.04 6.09 -5.70
CA THR A 234 -0.68 4.75 -5.65
C THR A 234 0.12 3.64 -6.34
N GLY A 235 0.19 2.44 -5.75
CA GLY A 235 1.04 1.33 -6.22
C GLY A 235 0.78 0.80 -7.64
N ARG A 236 -0.34 1.15 -8.29
CA ARG A 236 -0.68 0.71 -9.65
C ARG A 236 -1.19 1.87 -10.51
N SER A 237 -0.96 1.79 -11.82
CA SER A 237 -1.62 2.66 -12.80
C SER A 237 -2.93 2.06 -13.28
N THR A 238 -3.95 2.90 -13.41
CA THR A 238 -5.27 2.53 -13.93
C THR A 238 -5.66 3.25 -15.21
N ALA A 239 -4.87 4.22 -15.70
CA ALA A 239 -5.10 4.84 -17.02
C ALA A 239 -3.84 4.83 -17.89
N TYR A 240 -4.01 4.38 -19.13
CA TYR A 240 -2.94 4.07 -20.08
C TYR A 240 -3.12 4.92 -21.34
N ARG A 241 -2.07 5.67 -21.73
CA ARG A 241 -2.00 6.33 -23.04
C ARG A 241 -1.55 5.30 -24.08
N VAL A 242 -2.28 5.23 -25.18
CA VAL A 242 -1.89 4.48 -26.39
C VAL A 242 -1.81 5.46 -27.56
N ARG A 243 -0.75 5.36 -28.37
CA ARG A 243 -0.69 6.00 -29.68
C ARG A 243 -0.83 4.93 -30.75
N ILE A 244 -1.76 5.15 -31.68
CA ILE A 244 -2.13 4.20 -32.73
C ILE A 244 -1.82 4.85 -34.07
N MET A 245 -0.93 4.24 -34.85
CA MET A 245 -0.62 4.67 -36.21
C MET A 245 -1.16 3.64 -37.21
N GLY A 246 -2.05 4.08 -38.09
CA GLY A 246 -2.55 3.29 -39.22
C GLY A 246 -2.07 3.89 -40.53
N LYS A 247 -1.78 3.05 -41.52
CA LYS A 247 -1.36 3.48 -42.86
C LYS A 247 -1.98 2.55 -43.90
N LEU A 248 -2.48 3.13 -44.99
CA LEU A 248 -2.87 2.37 -46.17
C LEU A 248 -1.65 2.14 -47.09
N ASP A 249 -1.63 1.02 -47.79
CA ASP A 249 -0.55 0.67 -48.72
C ASP A 249 -0.43 1.64 -49.91
N GLN A 250 0.65 1.49 -50.67
CA GLN A 250 0.97 2.28 -51.87
C GLN A 250 1.00 3.81 -51.65
N GLY A 251 1.27 4.26 -50.43
CA GLY A 251 1.37 5.68 -50.08
C GLY A 251 0.03 6.36 -49.80
N GLY A 252 -1.04 5.57 -49.59
CA GLY A 252 -2.34 6.08 -49.21
C GLY A 252 -2.40 6.72 -47.82
N PRO A 253 -3.61 7.08 -47.34
CA PRO A 253 -3.80 7.83 -46.10
C PRO A 253 -3.12 7.21 -44.89
N MET A 254 -2.61 8.10 -44.03
CA MET A 254 -2.02 7.77 -42.73
C MET A 254 -2.87 8.40 -41.64
N GLY A 255 -3.30 7.59 -40.68
CA GLY A 255 -3.94 8.00 -39.44
C GLY A 255 -2.97 7.92 -38.27
N LEU A 256 -2.98 8.93 -37.39
CA LEU A 256 -2.31 8.87 -36.09
C LEU A 256 -3.30 9.33 -35.03
N MET A 257 -3.53 8.51 -34.00
CA MET A 257 -4.49 8.78 -32.93
C MET A 257 -3.81 8.63 -31.57
N GLU A 258 -4.12 9.52 -30.63
CA GLU A 258 -3.76 9.36 -29.21
C GLU A 258 -5.02 9.11 -28.39
N VAL A 259 -5.01 8.01 -27.63
CA VAL A 259 -6.14 7.54 -26.83
C VAL A 259 -5.67 7.36 -25.38
N VAL A 260 -6.50 7.72 -24.40
CA VAL A 260 -6.31 7.27 -23.01
C VAL A 260 -7.45 6.34 -22.63
N VAL A 261 -7.09 5.14 -22.18
CA VAL A 261 -8.01 4.12 -21.68
C VAL A 261 -7.85 4.01 -20.16
N ASP A 262 -8.95 4.18 -19.43
CA ASP A 262 -9.03 3.94 -17.99
C ASP A 262 -9.65 2.56 -17.73
N ILE A 263 -8.96 1.76 -16.92
CA ILE A 263 -9.31 0.38 -16.53
C ILE A 263 -9.58 0.26 -15.01
N SER A 264 -9.79 1.37 -14.30
CA SER A 264 -9.97 1.42 -12.84
C SER A 264 -11.21 0.70 -12.29
N GLY A 265 -12.01 0.04 -13.13
CA GLY A 265 -13.24 -0.67 -12.72
C GLY A 265 -13.70 -1.69 -13.77
N PRO A 266 -14.91 -2.27 -13.62
CA PRO A 266 -15.32 -3.50 -14.30
C PRO A 266 -15.53 -3.42 -15.83
N ARG A 267 -15.35 -2.24 -16.45
CA ARG A 267 -15.35 -2.04 -17.90
C ARG A 267 -14.30 -0.99 -18.26
N PRO A 268 -13.31 -1.32 -19.12
CA PRO A 268 -12.42 -0.33 -19.72
C PRO A 268 -13.20 0.78 -20.42
N ARG A 269 -12.76 2.03 -20.29
CA ARG A 269 -13.41 3.20 -20.90
C ARG A 269 -12.39 4.13 -21.55
N VAL A 270 -12.70 4.62 -22.75
CA VAL A 270 -11.93 5.71 -23.38
C VAL A 270 -12.29 7.02 -22.67
N VAL A 271 -11.29 7.68 -22.11
CA VAL A 271 -11.45 8.93 -21.33
C VAL A 271 -10.81 10.14 -22.01
N TYR A 272 -10.01 9.90 -23.04
CA TYR A 272 -9.44 10.91 -23.93
C TYR A 272 -9.26 10.30 -25.32
N PHE A 273 -9.57 11.07 -26.35
CA PHE A 273 -9.29 10.75 -27.75
C PHE A 273 -8.84 12.02 -28.46
N ARG A 274 -7.77 11.92 -29.26
CA ARG A 274 -7.30 12.99 -30.12
C ARG A 274 -6.78 12.46 -31.44
N ASP A 275 -7.29 13.01 -32.53
CA ASP A 275 -6.67 12.85 -33.84
C ASP A 275 -5.38 13.69 -33.94
N LEU A 276 -4.32 13.07 -34.45
CA LEU A 276 -3.00 13.64 -34.73
C LEU A 276 -2.58 13.41 -36.19
N SER A 277 -3.47 12.90 -37.05
CA SER A 277 -3.20 12.53 -38.44
C SER A 277 -2.70 13.71 -39.28
N GLU A 278 -3.15 14.94 -38.99
CA GLU A 278 -2.61 16.15 -39.61
C GLU A 278 -1.16 16.41 -39.18
N LYS A 279 -0.84 16.29 -37.88
CA LYS A 279 0.54 16.43 -37.38
C LYS A 279 1.47 15.37 -37.97
N ALA A 280 0.97 14.14 -38.15
CA ALA A 280 1.69 13.07 -38.82
C ALA A 280 1.95 13.39 -40.30
N ARG A 281 0.97 13.97 -41.00
CA ARG A 281 1.11 14.45 -42.38
C ARG A 281 2.14 15.58 -42.48
N GLN A 282 2.05 16.60 -41.64
CA GLN A 282 3.01 17.72 -41.60
C GLN A 282 4.45 17.22 -41.33
N ALA A 283 4.64 16.26 -40.43
CA ALA A 283 5.96 15.66 -40.18
C ALA A 283 6.50 14.90 -41.41
N ARG A 284 5.67 14.05 -42.04
CA ARG A 284 6.02 13.34 -43.29
C ARG A 284 6.43 14.33 -44.40
N ASP A 285 5.66 15.39 -44.57
CA ASP A 285 5.85 16.37 -45.65
C ASP A 285 7.08 17.25 -45.40
N ALA A 286 7.51 17.39 -44.13
CA ALA A 286 8.80 17.94 -43.73
C ALA A 286 9.97 16.92 -43.76
N GLY A 287 9.76 15.71 -44.31
CA GLY A 287 10.78 14.66 -44.41
C GLY A 287 11.09 13.91 -43.11
N ALA A 288 10.34 14.13 -42.04
CA ALA A 288 10.49 13.43 -40.77
C ALA A 288 9.62 12.15 -40.73
N ASP A 289 10.17 11.10 -40.13
CA ASP A 289 9.46 9.82 -39.92
C ASP A 289 8.27 9.97 -38.94
N PRO A 290 7.01 9.77 -39.39
CA PRO A 290 5.83 9.89 -38.53
C PRO A 290 5.75 8.82 -37.45
N ALA A 291 6.44 7.68 -37.57
CA ALA A 291 6.49 6.67 -36.51
C ALA A 291 7.13 7.23 -35.22
N LYS A 292 8.01 8.23 -35.34
CA LYS A 292 8.57 8.98 -34.19
C LYS A 292 7.55 9.85 -33.45
N LEU A 293 6.36 10.07 -34.02
CA LEU A 293 5.23 10.70 -33.32
C LEU A 293 4.34 9.66 -32.61
N ALA A 294 4.37 8.40 -33.04
CA ALA A 294 3.70 7.28 -32.38
C ALA A 294 4.53 6.73 -31.22
N GLY A 295 5.86 6.82 -31.30
CA GLY A 295 6.80 6.49 -30.23
C GLY A 295 6.61 7.31 -28.94
N LEU A 296 7.33 6.87 -27.91
CA LEU A 296 7.48 7.53 -26.62
C LEU A 296 8.44 8.74 -26.73
#